data_AF-A0A960PUN2-F1
#
_entry.id   AF-A0A960PUN2-F1
#
_cell.length_a   1.000
_cell.length_b   1.000
_cell.length_c   1.000
_cell.angle_alpha   90.00
_cell.angle_beta   90.00
_cell.angle_gamma   90.00
#
_symmetry.space_group_name_H-M   'P 1'
#
loop_
_entity.id
_entity.type
_entity.pdbx_description
1 polymer ?
#
loop_
_entity_poly.entity_id
_entity_poly.type
_entity_poly.pdbx_seq_one_letter_code
_entity_poly.pdbx_strand_id
1 'polypeptide(L)'
;MRTSLLDRLLALALVPILGPVVALLAWLVRRREGPPAFVGLARVGEGGRVFTMWKLRSMRAEAPDGSATGSAITGAADARITTTGAWLRRWRIDELPQLWNVLRGEM
;
A
#
# COMPACT_ATOMS: atom_id res chain seq x y z
N MET A 1 -16.08 2.34 -7.58
CA MET A 1 -16.72 3.34 -6.72
C MET A 1 -16.19 4.70 -7.16
N ARG A 2 -17.06 5.62 -7.59
CA ARG A 2 -16.70 7.04 -7.64
C ARG A 2 -16.58 7.49 -6.20
N THR A 3 -15.37 7.86 -5.80
CA THR A 3 -15.10 8.43 -4.49
C THR A 3 -15.98 9.65 -4.28
N SER A 4 -16.80 9.62 -3.24
CA SER A 4 -17.69 10.73 -2.95
C SER A 4 -16.90 11.94 -2.42
N LEU A 5 -17.50 13.12 -2.43
CA LEU A 5 -16.90 14.31 -1.80
C LEU A 5 -16.64 14.07 -0.30
N LEU A 6 -17.54 13.34 0.37
CA LEU A 6 -17.41 12.99 1.78
C LEU A 6 -16.17 12.11 2.02
N ASP A 7 -15.94 11.11 1.17
CA ASP A 7 -14.76 10.23 1.28
C ASP A 7 -13.45 11.03 1.14
N ARG A 8 -13.41 12.01 0.24
CA ARG A 8 -12.24 12.88 0.06
C ARG A 8 -12.02 13.81 1.24
N LEU A 9 -13.09 14.39 1.80
CA LEU A 9 -13.00 15.25 2.98
C LEU A 9 -12.56 14.47 4.22
N LEU A 10 -13.09 13.25 4.41
CA LEU A 10 -12.67 12.35 5.48
C LEU A 10 -11.21 11.93 5.30
N ALA A 11 -10.80 11.57 4.09
CA ALA A 11 -9.41 11.25 3.80
C ALA A 11 -8.48 12.43 4.08
N LEU A 12 -8.88 13.65 3.71
CA LEU A 12 -8.12 14.87 3.96
C LEU A 12 -7.95 15.13 5.46
N ALA A 13 -9.01 14.90 6.25
CA ALA A 13 -8.95 15.02 7.71
C ALA A 13 -8.09 13.94 8.37
N LEU A 14 -8.06 12.73 7.80
CA LEU A 14 -7.29 11.59 8.32
C LEU A 14 -5.80 11.66 7.97
N VAL A 15 -5.41 12.25 6.84
CA VAL A 15 -4.00 12.37 6.44
C VAL A 15 -3.08 13.01 7.47
N PRO A 16 -3.40 14.13 8.17
CA PRO A 16 -2.50 14.66 9.20
C PRO A 16 -2.34 13.73 10.40
N ILE A 17 -3.31 12.84 10.66
CA ILE A 17 -3.28 11.89 11.78
C ILE A 17 -2.52 10.62 11.39
N LEU A 18 -2.87 10.05 10.23
CA LEU A 18 -2.33 8.77 9.76
C LEU A 18 -1.04 8.95 8.94
N GLY A 19 -0.80 10.12 8.38
CA GLY A 19 0.41 10.44 7.61
C GLY A 19 1.70 10.24 8.40
N PRO A 20 1.82 10.75 9.64
CA PRO A 20 2.98 10.46 10.50
C PRO A 20 3.15 8.97 10.78
N VAL A 21 2.05 8.23 10.96
CA VAL A 21 2.08 6.77 11.15
C VAL A 21 2.60 6.08 9.89
N VAL A 22 2.09 6.45 8.71
CA VAL A 22 2.56 5.92 7.43
C VAL A 22 4.05 6.24 7.21
N ALA A 23 4.49 7.45 7.53
CA ALA A 23 5.90 7.84 7.41
C ALA A 23 6.81 7.02 8.33
N LEU A 24 6.39 6.80 9.59
CA LEU A 24 7.12 5.96 10.53
C LEU A 24 7.19 4.50 10.07
N LEU A 25 6.07 3.93 9.60
CA LEU A 25 6.02 2.57 9.08
C LEU A 25 6.87 2.43 7.81
N ALA A 26 6.83 3.41 6.90
CA ALA A 26 7.66 3.44 5.70
C ALA A 26 9.16 3.48 6.05
N TRP A 27 9.53 4.29 7.05
CA TRP A 27 10.89 4.32 7.57
C TRP A 27 11.31 2.96 8.15
N LEU A 28 10.45 2.31 8.95
CA LEU A 28 10.72 0.99 9.53
C LEU A 28 10.89 -0.10 8.46
N VAL A 29 10.00 -0.12 7.46
CA VAL A 29 10.08 -1.02 6.31
C VAL A 29 11.40 -0.82 5.58
N ARG A 30 11.77 0.43 5.28
CA ARG A 30 13.03 0.74 4.58
C ARG A 30 14.27 0.31 5.37
N ARG A 31 14.24 0.46 6.71
CA ARG A 31 15.33 0.06 7.60
C ARG A 31 15.51 -1.46 7.67
N ARG A 32 14.41 -2.23 7.62
CA ARG A 32 14.44 -3.69 7.79
C ARG A 32 14.57 -4.45 6.47
N GLU A 33 13.90 -3.98 5.42
CA GLU A 33 13.73 -4.71 4.16
C GLU A 33 14.45 -4.04 2.97
N GLY A 34 15.03 -2.86 3.20
CA GLY A 34 15.63 -2.02 2.17
C GLY A 34 14.61 -1.20 1.37
N PRO A 35 15.06 -0.30 0.48
CA PRO A 35 14.18 0.40 -0.44
C PRO A 35 13.61 -0.54 -1.52
N PRO A 36 12.46 -0.21 -2.12
CA PRO A 36 11.56 0.87 -1.75
C PRO A 36 10.62 0.50 -0.59
N ALA A 37 10.13 1.51 0.14
CA ALA A 37 9.17 1.33 1.24
C ALA A 37 7.71 1.24 0.78
N PHE A 38 7.40 1.87 -0.37
CA PHE A 38 6.09 1.85 -0.99
C PHE A 38 6.14 1.03 -2.27
N VAL A 39 5.07 0.29 -2.53
CA VAL A 39 4.87 -0.47 -3.76
C VAL A 39 3.52 -0.10 -4.36
N GLY A 40 3.51 0.06 -5.68
CA GLY A 40 2.32 0.35 -6.46
C GLY A 40 1.93 -0.88 -7.27
N LEU A 41 0.67 -1.31 -7.17
CA LEU A 41 0.13 -2.38 -8.01
C LEU A 41 -0.99 -1.85 -8.89
N ALA A 42 -0.95 -2.20 -10.17
CA ALA A 42 -2.04 -1.88 -11.09
C ALA A 42 -3.32 -2.59 -10.63
N ARG A 43 -4.41 -1.84 -10.51
CA ARG A 43 -5.73 -2.37 -10.15
C ARG A 43 -6.81 -1.75 -11.01
N VAL A 44 -7.80 -2.56 -11.36
CA VAL A 44 -8.98 -2.12 -12.10
C VAL A 44 -9.97 -1.50 -11.11
N GLY A 45 -10.29 -0.23 -11.29
CA GLY A 45 -11.27 0.54 -10.54
C GLY A 45 -12.63 0.63 -11.25
N GLU A 46 -13.41 1.65 -10.94
CA GLU A 46 -14.73 1.84 -11.57
C GLU A 46 -14.62 2.11 -13.07
N GLY A 47 -15.55 1.55 -13.84
CA GLY A 47 -15.63 1.78 -15.29
C GLY A 47 -14.43 1.22 -16.05
N GLY A 48 -13.73 0.22 -15.49
CA GLY A 48 -12.58 -0.40 -16.13
C GLY A 48 -11.29 0.44 -16.09
N ARG A 49 -11.29 1.58 -15.39
CA ARG A 49 -10.12 2.45 -15.30
C ARG A 49 -9.05 1.82 -14.41
N VAL A 50 -7.86 1.65 -14.95
CA VAL A 50 -6.70 1.16 -14.19
C VAL A 50 -6.11 2.31 -13.40
N PHE A 51 -5.81 2.06 -12.11
CA PHE A 51 -5.05 2.97 -11.25
C PHE A 51 -3.99 2.22 -10.46
N THR A 52 -3.03 2.95 -9.92
CA THR A 52 -1.96 2.38 -9.09
C THR A 52 -2.39 2.36 -7.64
N MET A 53 -2.68 1.19 -7.09
CA MET A 53 -2.99 1.01 -5.66
C MET A 53 -1.69 1.03 -4.85
N TRP A 54 -1.54 2.02 -3.97
CA TRP A 54 -0.35 2.20 -3.16
C TRP A 54 -0.42 1.43 -1.84
N LYS A 55 0.66 0.74 -1.48
CA LYS A 55 0.79 0.05 -0.19
C LYS A 55 2.21 0.16 0.36
N LEU A 56 2.40 -0.14 1.64
CA LEU A 56 3.72 -0.40 2.19
C LEU A 56 4.22 -1.76 1.70
N ARG A 57 5.53 -1.84 1.43
CA ARG A 57 6.17 -3.08 1.01
C ARG A 57 6.07 -4.12 2.13
N SER A 58 5.34 -5.20 1.86
CA SER A 58 5.16 -6.34 2.76
C SER A 58 5.78 -7.64 2.23
N MET A 59 6.37 -7.58 1.04
CA MET A 59 7.02 -8.70 0.37
C MET A 59 8.46 -8.34 0.00
N ARG A 60 9.33 -9.36 -0.07
CA ARG A 60 10.67 -9.23 -0.62
C ARG A 60 10.55 -8.77 -2.07
N ALA A 61 11.25 -7.70 -2.42
CA ALA A 61 11.33 -7.24 -3.78
C ALA A 61 12.14 -8.27 -4.57
N GLU A 62 11.60 -8.72 -5.69
CA GLU A 62 12.33 -9.60 -6.60
C GLU A 62 13.20 -8.76 -7.56
N ALA A 63 12.85 -7.48 -7.77
CA ALA A 63 13.63 -6.50 -8.54
C ALA A 63 14.04 -5.26 -7.72
N PRO A 64 15.12 -4.55 -8.09
CA PRO A 64 15.62 -3.36 -7.38
C PRO A 64 14.62 -2.19 -7.29
N ASP A 65 13.65 -2.15 -8.20
CA ASP A 65 12.58 -1.15 -8.25
C ASP A 65 11.41 -1.46 -7.30
N GLY A 66 11.48 -2.57 -6.56
CA GLY A 66 10.43 -3.00 -5.65
C GLY A 66 9.31 -3.82 -6.29
N SER A 67 9.38 -4.11 -7.58
CA SER A 67 8.41 -4.98 -8.25
C SER A 67 8.55 -6.42 -7.76
N ALA A 68 7.40 -7.07 -7.56
CA ALA A 68 7.31 -8.50 -7.31
C ALA A 68 7.05 -9.19 -8.65
N THR A 69 8.00 -9.98 -9.14
CA THR A 69 7.90 -10.70 -10.42
C THR A 69 7.09 -12.00 -10.33
N GLY A 70 6.76 -12.49 -9.13
CA GLY A 70 5.92 -13.68 -8.96
C GLY A 70 4.41 -13.42 -8.85
N SER A 71 3.63 -14.50 -8.91
CA SER A 71 2.16 -14.53 -8.92
C SER A 71 1.48 -13.50 -8.00
N ALA A 72 0.46 -12.82 -8.53
CA ALA A 72 -0.41 -11.88 -7.82
C ALA A 72 -1.26 -12.54 -6.71
N ILE A 73 -1.30 -13.88 -6.67
CA ILE A 73 -2.02 -14.66 -5.67
C ILE A 73 -1.06 -14.99 -4.53
N THR A 74 -1.24 -14.31 -3.38
CA THR A 74 -0.48 -14.63 -2.17
C THR A 74 -1.21 -15.67 -1.33
N GLY A 75 -0.58 -16.81 -1.06
CA GLY A 75 -1.04 -17.76 -0.04
C GLY A 75 -0.63 -17.31 1.38
N ALA A 76 -1.26 -17.87 2.41
CA ALA A 76 -0.95 -17.56 3.82
C ALA A 76 0.50 -17.90 4.22
N ALA A 77 1.19 -18.76 3.46
CA ALA A 77 2.57 -19.21 3.69
C ALA A 77 3.53 -18.80 2.56
N ASP A 78 3.26 -17.71 1.84
CA ASP A 78 4.16 -17.24 0.78
C ASP A 78 5.51 -16.79 1.38
N ALA A 79 6.59 -17.50 1.03
CA ALA A 79 7.95 -17.27 1.51
C ALA A 79 8.53 -15.89 1.17
N ARG A 80 7.85 -15.15 0.29
CA ARG A 80 8.21 -13.77 -0.07
C ARG A 80 7.71 -12.76 0.95
N ILE A 81 6.77 -13.09 1.83
CA ILE A 81 6.29 -12.17 2.87
C ILE A 81 7.41 -11.95 3.90
N THR A 82 7.72 -10.68 4.19
CA THR A 82 8.75 -10.34 5.19
C THR A 82 8.17 -10.43 6.60
N THR A 83 9.01 -10.56 7.64
CA THR A 83 8.52 -10.59 9.02
C THR A 83 7.75 -9.32 9.38
N THR A 84 8.28 -8.16 8.95
CA THR A 84 7.60 -6.86 9.10
C THR A 84 6.30 -6.85 8.29
N GLY A 85 6.35 -7.35 7.04
CA GLY A 85 5.21 -7.44 6.14
C GLY A 85 4.07 -8.32 6.64
N ALA A 86 4.38 -9.43 7.30
CA ALA A 86 3.38 -10.30 7.92
C ALA A 86 2.59 -9.56 9.00
N TRP A 87 3.27 -8.76 9.83
CA TRP A 87 2.61 -7.92 10.84
C TRP A 87 1.78 -6.80 10.20
N LEU A 88 2.32 -6.11 9.19
CA LEU A 88 1.57 -5.06 8.47
C LEU A 88 0.28 -5.61 7.84
N ARG A 89 0.36 -6.77 7.17
CA ARG A 89 -0.77 -7.44 6.51
C ARG A 89 -1.81 -7.95 7.50
N ARG A 90 -1.37 -8.45 8.67
CA ARG A 90 -2.26 -8.92 9.73
C ARG A 90 -3.20 -7.80 10.23
N TRP A 91 -2.68 -6.58 10.32
CA TRP A 91 -3.44 -5.41 10.77
C TRP A 91 -3.96 -4.53 9.61
N ARG A 92 -3.70 -4.92 8.35
CA ARG A 92 -4.07 -4.16 7.14
C ARG A 92 -3.54 -2.73 7.11
N ILE A 93 -2.52 -2.45 7.90
CA ILE A 93 -1.88 -1.13 7.97
C ILE A 93 -0.89 -0.90 6.82
N ASP A 94 -0.55 -1.96 6.05
CA ASP A 94 0.12 -1.81 4.77
C ASP A 94 -0.73 -1.06 3.72
N GLU A 95 -2.06 -1.00 3.92
CA GLU A 95 -2.99 -0.35 3.00
C GLU A 95 -3.26 1.12 3.33
N LEU A 96 -2.75 1.64 4.44
CA LEU A 96 -2.88 3.06 4.80
C LEU A 96 -2.43 4.04 3.70
N PRO A 97 -1.40 3.76 2.87
CA PRO A 97 -1.06 4.63 1.74
C PRO A 97 -2.19 4.81 0.72
N GLN A 98 -3.21 3.94 0.70
CA GLN A 98 -4.38 4.07 -0.18
C GLN A 98 -5.25 5.30 0.13
N LEU A 99 -5.07 5.96 1.29
CA LEU A 99 -5.64 7.28 1.54
C LEU A 99 -5.28 8.28 0.43
N TRP A 100 -4.08 8.13 -0.17
CA TRP A 100 -3.68 8.93 -1.33
C TRP A 100 -4.55 8.64 -2.55
N ASN A 101 -4.90 7.38 -2.81
CA ASN A 101 -5.78 7.00 -3.91
C ASN A 101 -7.20 7.57 -3.72
N VAL A 102 -7.72 7.54 -2.49
CA VAL A 102 -9.03 8.15 -2.15
C VAL A 102 -9.01 9.65 -2.41
N LEU A 103 -7.97 10.36 -1.97
CA LEU A 103 -7.80 11.79 -2.24
C LEU A 103 -7.75 12.12 -3.73
N ARG A 104 -7.09 11.27 -4.52
CA ARG A 104 -7.01 11.41 -5.99
C ARG A 104 -8.29 11.01 -6.72
N GLY A 105 -9.26 10.40 -6.03
CA GLY A 105 -10.49 9.93 -6.62
C GLY A 105 -10.36 8.64 -7.43
N GLU A 106 -9.33 7.83 -7.12
CA GLU A 106 -9.00 6.60 -7.85
C GLU A 106 -9.69 5.35 -7.24
N MET A 107 -9.89 5.38 -5.92
CA MET A 107 -10.66 4.39 -5.14
C MET A 107 -11.97 4.99 -4.69
#